data_AF-A0A812J1N7-F1
#
_entry.id   AF-A0A812J1N7-F1
#
_cell.length_a   1.000
_cell.length_b   1.000
_cell.length_c   1.000
_cell.angle_alpha   90.00
_cell.angle_beta   90.00
_cell.angle_gamma   90.00
#
_symmetry.space_group_name_H-M   'P 1'
#
loop_
_entity.id
_entity.type
_entity.pdbx_description
1 polymer ?
#
loop_
_entity_poly.entity_id
_entity_poly.type
_entity_poly.pdbx_seq_one_letter_code
_entity_poly.pdbx_strand_id
1 'polypeptide(L)'
;MGNSFCKRRRDGEKEVGDPRDFHSSLNHALSSALTKFDSLSTYFGDGMTVQAVAEMLQREIREDRDFLPSGRMMPSQEEQLRKFVMQMVGKSYGLWKKGAPPSGVKAAQEEERGKESGLEWASIDHYPVWVVDQIENYLSAEPGQQEMMRRELERTLLEEPLCSATVKFDGTCFGKLDNGNLSGRRHQVGKACESYLKTSTAACKKCNIELVRAELSRVFDAELTPGSVCVWGELMCNPGYYDYLARGLADKWICFGAVVKIPQAQDLMAWSKKLDKHGFAHSIAAEGQKVRLFLCPALRQLLTKAGCDITDDAQQATHAKLVASMAKSLAAGENEGIVLVFRRGDFGQASIRKWKNSAEGQGVSKKHAEQLKSLKARDLQDLGMLDPRIADMVETMIQVAQAATAVPKLGRKKLPLANANI
;
A
#
# COMPACT_ATOMS: atom_id res chain seq x y z
N MET A 1 -8.39 61.06 23.97
CA MET A 1 -7.48 61.18 22.81
C MET A 1 -6.17 60.50 23.18
N GLY A 2 -5.81 59.42 22.48
CA GLY A 2 -4.60 58.65 22.75
C GLY A 2 -4.52 57.44 21.82
N ASN A 3 -4.16 57.69 20.55
CA ASN A 3 -4.03 56.66 19.52
C ASN A 3 -2.74 55.86 19.75
N SER A 4 -2.88 54.62 20.22
CA SER A 4 -1.82 53.61 20.25
C SER A 4 -1.64 53.01 18.85
N PHE A 5 -0.55 53.39 18.20
CA PHE A 5 -0.18 52.96 16.85
C PHE A 5 0.51 51.60 16.93
N CYS A 6 -0.22 50.52 16.62
CA CYS A 6 0.32 49.17 16.48
C CYS A 6 1.22 49.09 15.23
N LYS A 7 2.54 49.02 15.43
CA LYS A 7 3.52 48.71 14.38
C LYS A 7 3.32 47.26 13.91
N ARG A 8 2.77 47.08 12.70
CA ARG A 8 2.84 45.81 11.95
C ARG A 8 4.31 45.47 11.70
N ARG A 9 4.79 44.35 12.26
CA ARG A 9 6.05 43.71 11.85
C ARG A 9 5.88 43.25 10.40
N ARG A 10 6.83 43.58 9.54
CA ARG A 10 6.96 43.00 8.20
C ARG A 10 7.29 41.52 8.37
N ASP A 11 6.54 40.67 7.70
CA ASP A 11 6.85 39.26 7.55
C ASP A 11 8.24 39.14 6.92
N GLY A 12 9.17 38.61 7.73
CA GLY A 12 10.51 38.29 7.28
C GLY A 12 10.44 37.20 6.22
N GLU A 13 11.25 37.38 5.18
CA GLU A 13 11.62 36.33 4.23
C GLU A 13 11.96 35.06 5.01
N LYS A 14 11.19 33.98 4.81
CA LYS A 14 11.48 32.68 5.39
C LYS A 14 12.88 32.28 4.94
N GLU A 15 13.78 32.12 5.91
CA GLU A 15 15.13 31.61 5.68
C GLU A 15 15.08 30.37 4.79
N VAL A 16 15.92 30.39 3.74
CA VAL A 16 16.20 29.22 2.91
C VAL A 16 16.70 28.12 3.85
N GLY A 17 15.92 27.04 3.99
CA GLY A 17 16.20 25.95 4.93
C GLY A 17 17.63 25.41 4.80
N ASP A 18 18.20 24.94 5.92
CA ASP A 18 19.58 24.42 6.01
C ASP A 18 19.83 23.43 4.85
N PRO A 19 20.84 23.65 3.97
CA PRO A 19 21.19 22.74 2.89
C PRO A 19 21.42 21.27 3.34
N ARG A 20 21.79 21.06 4.61
CA ARG A 20 21.95 19.72 5.20
C ARG A 20 20.61 18.98 5.35
N ASP A 21 19.51 19.71 5.47
CA ASP A 21 18.16 19.14 5.55
C ASP A 21 17.73 18.54 4.21
N PHE A 22 18.10 19.18 3.10
CA PHE A 22 17.78 18.68 1.76
C PHE A 22 18.47 17.35 1.45
N HIS A 23 19.75 17.19 1.81
CA HIS A 23 20.46 15.93 1.55
C HIS A 23 19.95 14.77 2.43
N SER A 24 19.59 15.05 3.68
CA SER A 24 18.94 14.07 4.56
C SER A 24 17.59 13.63 3.97
N SER A 25 16.77 14.60 3.56
CA SER A 25 15.48 14.37 2.89
C SER A 25 15.62 13.58 1.58
N LEU A 26 16.68 13.83 0.80
CA LEU A 26 17.00 13.08 -0.43
C LEU A 26 17.32 11.61 -0.15
N ASN A 27 18.19 11.34 0.84
CA ASN A 27 18.53 9.96 1.22
C ASN A 27 17.28 9.18 1.67
N HIS A 28 16.41 9.87 2.40
CA HIS A 28 15.16 9.34 2.89
C HIS A 28 14.17 9.04 1.75
N ALA A 29 13.95 10.00 0.84
CA ALA A 29 13.10 9.83 -0.33
C ALA A 29 13.63 8.75 -1.27
N LEU A 30 14.95 8.66 -1.46
CA LEU A 30 15.56 7.59 -2.24
C LEU A 30 15.35 6.22 -1.58
N SER A 31 15.48 6.13 -0.25
CA SER A 31 15.21 4.89 0.48
C SER A 31 13.75 4.47 0.35
N SER A 32 12.81 5.42 0.47
CA SER A 32 11.38 5.23 0.19
C SER A 32 11.18 4.69 -1.23
N ALA A 33 11.73 5.38 -2.23
CA ALA A 33 11.62 5.00 -3.63
C ALA A 33 12.13 3.57 -3.88
N LEU A 34 13.32 3.23 -3.37
CA LEU A 34 13.90 1.88 -3.52
C LEU A 34 13.06 0.76 -2.91
N THR A 35 12.22 1.04 -1.91
CA THR A 35 11.25 0.01 -1.42
C THR A 35 10.09 -0.25 -2.38
N LYS A 36 9.87 0.64 -3.36
CA LYS A 36 8.79 0.55 -4.34
C LYS A 36 9.24 -0.06 -5.67
N PHE A 37 10.51 -0.41 -5.78
CA PHE A 37 11.11 -1.04 -6.94
C PHE A 37 11.71 -2.37 -6.56
N ASP A 38 11.94 -3.20 -7.57
CA ASP A 38 12.81 -4.34 -7.45
C ASP A 38 14.25 -3.94 -7.15
N SER A 39 15.09 -4.95 -6.89
CA SER A 39 16.53 -4.69 -6.79
C SER A 39 17.03 -4.03 -8.08
N LEU A 40 17.90 -3.02 -7.97
CA LEU A 40 18.46 -2.34 -9.14
C LEU A 40 19.13 -3.32 -10.12
N SER A 41 19.72 -4.39 -9.58
CA SER A 41 20.30 -5.49 -10.35
C SER A 41 19.31 -6.21 -11.25
N THR A 42 18.03 -6.30 -10.87
CA THR A 42 16.96 -6.86 -11.70
C THR A 42 16.81 -6.03 -12.96
N TYR A 43 16.64 -4.71 -12.82
CA TYR A 43 16.48 -3.80 -13.95
C TYR A 43 17.70 -3.78 -14.88
N PHE A 44 18.92 -3.85 -14.34
CA PHE A 44 20.13 -3.96 -15.15
C PHE A 44 20.21 -5.32 -15.86
N GLY A 45 19.76 -6.40 -15.21
CA GLY A 45 19.63 -7.73 -15.79
C GLY A 45 18.64 -7.76 -16.96
N ASP A 46 17.57 -6.97 -16.87
CA ASP A 46 16.57 -6.77 -17.92
C ASP A 46 17.02 -5.76 -19.01
N GLY A 47 18.30 -5.37 -19.01
CA GLY A 47 18.89 -4.52 -20.04
C GLY A 47 18.61 -3.02 -19.89
N MET A 48 17.97 -2.58 -18.80
CA MET A 48 17.76 -1.14 -18.57
C MET A 48 19.09 -0.41 -18.37
N THR A 49 19.23 0.75 -19.02
CA THR A 49 20.41 1.60 -18.87
C THR A 49 20.42 2.29 -17.50
N VAL A 50 21.60 2.70 -17.04
CA VAL A 50 21.76 3.53 -15.82
C VAL A 50 20.86 4.77 -15.89
N GLN A 51 20.76 5.40 -17.06
CA GLN A 51 19.92 6.57 -17.27
C GLN A 51 18.43 6.26 -17.05
N ALA A 52 17.92 5.19 -17.65
CA ALA A 52 16.51 4.80 -17.53
C ALA A 52 16.13 4.47 -16.07
N VAL A 53 17.00 3.73 -15.36
CA VAL A 53 16.79 3.41 -13.94
C VAL A 53 16.84 4.68 -13.07
N ALA A 54 17.74 5.61 -13.37
CA ALA A 54 17.83 6.88 -12.66
C ALA A 54 16.59 7.76 -12.88
N GLU A 55 16.08 7.86 -14.12
CA GLU A 55 14.86 8.60 -14.43
C GLU A 55 13.63 8.01 -13.74
N MET A 56 13.53 6.68 -13.71
CA MET A 56 12.49 5.96 -13.01
C MET A 56 12.48 6.29 -11.50
N LEU A 57 13.65 6.24 -10.84
CA LEU A 57 13.79 6.61 -9.43
C LEU A 57 13.49 8.10 -9.18
N GLN A 58 13.94 8.99 -10.07
CA GLN A 58 13.65 10.41 -9.95
C GLN A 58 12.15 10.70 -10.04
N ARG A 59 11.43 10.03 -10.95
CA ARG A 59 9.97 10.15 -11.08
C ARG A 59 9.29 9.77 -9.77
N GLU A 60 9.67 8.63 -9.18
CA GLU A 60 9.11 8.17 -7.92
C GLU A 60 9.38 9.13 -6.76
N ILE A 61 10.59 9.67 -6.67
CA ILE A 61 10.95 10.64 -5.63
C ILE A 61 10.15 11.94 -5.79
N ARG A 62 9.89 12.39 -7.03
CA ARG A 62 9.07 13.58 -7.30
C ARG A 62 7.60 13.38 -6.95
N GLU A 63 7.09 12.15 -7.10
CA GLU A 63 5.71 11.79 -6.73
C GLU A 63 5.53 11.60 -5.21
N ASP A 64 6.63 11.54 -4.45
CA ASP A 64 6.60 11.44 -2.99
C ASP A 64 6.23 12.79 -2.35
N ARG A 65 4.98 12.90 -1.88
CA ARG A 65 4.45 14.10 -1.23
C ARG A 65 5.23 14.49 0.03
N ASP A 66 5.91 13.53 0.66
CA ASP A 66 6.72 13.80 1.85
C ASP A 66 8.06 14.44 1.53
N PHE A 67 8.56 14.28 0.30
CA PHE A 67 9.82 14.86 -0.13
C PHE A 67 9.67 16.35 -0.51
N LEU A 68 8.52 16.74 -1.09
CA LEU A 68 8.24 18.13 -1.51
C LEU A 68 6.85 18.61 -1.07
N PRO A 69 6.70 19.05 0.20
CA PRO A 69 5.40 19.51 0.73
C PRO A 69 4.79 20.69 -0.04
N SER A 70 5.63 21.53 -0.66
CA SER A 70 5.24 22.76 -1.37
C SER A 70 5.08 22.59 -2.89
N GLY A 71 5.17 21.35 -3.42
CA GLY A 71 4.74 21.00 -4.77
C GLY A 71 5.60 21.47 -5.95
N ARG A 72 6.66 22.27 -5.73
CA ARG A 72 7.61 22.63 -6.80
C ARG A 72 9.04 22.66 -6.30
N MET A 73 9.89 21.86 -6.93
CA MET A 73 11.33 21.83 -6.67
C MET A 73 12.04 22.99 -7.38
N MET A 74 12.99 23.62 -6.71
CA MET A 74 13.82 24.63 -7.36
C MET A 74 14.74 23.98 -8.41
N PRO A 75 15.08 24.66 -9.53
CA PRO A 75 15.98 24.09 -10.54
C PRO A 75 17.32 23.59 -9.98
N SER A 76 17.87 24.29 -8.99
CA SER A 76 19.10 23.88 -8.30
C SER A 76 18.94 22.57 -7.52
N GLN A 77 17.79 22.36 -6.88
CA GLN A 77 17.45 21.12 -6.20
C GLN A 77 17.24 19.98 -7.20
N GLU A 78 16.64 20.27 -8.36
CA GLU A 78 16.43 19.29 -9.44
C GLU A 78 17.74 18.74 -9.99
N GLU A 79 18.71 19.62 -10.23
CA GLU A 79 20.03 19.19 -10.64
C GLU A 79 20.74 18.37 -9.55
N GLN A 80 20.56 18.73 -8.27
CA GLN A 80 21.11 17.97 -7.15
C GLN A 80 20.48 16.56 -7.04
N LEU A 81 19.15 16.45 -7.14
CA LEU A 81 18.44 15.16 -7.18
C LEU A 81 18.95 14.30 -8.33
N ARG A 82 19.04 14.87 -9.54
CA ARG A 82 19.50 14.16 -10.74
C ARG A 82 20.92 13.62 -10.56
N LYS A 83 21.86 14.45 -10.13
CA LYS A 83 23.25 14.04 -9.87
C LYS A 83 23.34 12.96 -8.79
N PHE A 84 22.61 13.13 -7.70
CA PHE A 84 22.59 12.21 -6.56
C PHE A 84 22.09 10.82 -6.97
N VAL A 85 20.92 10.75 -7.62
CA VAL A 85 20.34 9.48 -8.10
C VAL A 85 21.26 8.84 -9.14
N MET A 86 21.77 9.62 -10.10
CA MET A 86 22.68 9.11 -11.14
C MET A 86 23.94 8.47 -10.55
N GLN A 87 24.57 9.14 -9.58
CA GLN A 87 25.77 8.64 -8.92
C GLN A 87 25.50 7.32 -8.18
N MET A 88 24.38 7.23 -7.48
CA MET A 88 23.99 6.02 -6.76
C MET A 88 23.69 4.86 -7.72
N VAL A 89 22.89 5.09 -8.76
CA VAL A 89 22.53 4.07 -9.75
C VAL A 89 23.78 3.62 -10.51
N GLY A 90 24.66 4.54 -10.91
CA GLY A 90 25.93 4.23 -11.56
C GLY A 90 26.86 3.38 -10.67
N LYS A 91 26.94 3.69 -9.36
CA LYS A 91 27.68 2.86 -8.40
C LYS A 91 27.08 1.45 -8.29
N SER A 92 25.75 1.34 -8.20
CA SER A 92 25.04 0.06 -8.13
C SER A 92 25.24 -0.77 -9.41
N TYR A 93 25.20 -0.14 -10.57
CA TYR A 93 25.49 -0.77 -11.87
C TYR A 93 26.94 -1.29 -11.93
N GLY A 94 27.90 -0.49 -11.47
CA GLY A 94 29.31 -0.91 -11.39
C GLY A 94 29.51 -2.12 -10.48
N LEU A 95 28.82 -2.17 -9.34
CA LEU A 95 28.85 -3.34 -8.43
C LEU A 95 28.20 -4.58 -9.08
N TRP A 96 27.05 -4.40 -9.72
CA TRP A 96 26.36 -5.47 -10.45
C TRP A 96 27.24 -6.06 -11.57
N LYS A 97 27.87 -5.20 -12.39
CA LYS A 97 28.77 -5.62 -13.47
C LYS A 97 29.99 -6.39 -12.97
N LYS A 98 30.50 -6.05 -11.77
CA LYS A 98 31.65 -6.73 -11.14
C LYS A 98 31.28 -8.07 -10.49
N GLY A 99 30.00 -8.33 -10.23
CA GLY A 99 29.51 -9.51 -9.51
C GLY A 99 28.76 -10.54 -10.34
N ALA A 100 28.61 -10.36 -11.66
CA ALA A 100 27.88 -11.30 -12.50
C ALA A 100 28.78 -12.47 -12.99
N PRO A 101 28.40 -13.75 -12.77
CA PRO A 101 29.04 -14.89 -13.42
C PRO A 101 28.81 -14.84 -14.96
N PRO A 102 29.73 -15.40 -15.77
CA PRO A 102 29.66 -15.33 -17.22
C PRO A 102 28.66 -16.34 -17.80
N SER A 103 27.93 -15.89 -18.84
CA SER A 103 27.37 -16.68 -19.95
C SER A 103 26.29 -17.74 -19.70
N GLY A 104 25.21 -17.70 -20.49
CA GLY A 104 24.56 -18.95 -20.95
C GLY A 104 23.05 -18.96 -21.16
N VAL A 105 22.27 -18.12 -20.47
CA VAL A 105 20.80 -18.15 -20.55
C VAL A 105 20.29 -16.83 -21.13
N LYS A 106 20.55 -16.58 -22.41
CA LYS A 106 20.16 -15.33 -23.09
C LYS A 106 19.62 -15.60 -24.49
N ALA A 107 18.30 -15.62 -24.59
CA ALA A 107 17.52 -15.18 -25.75
C ALA A 107 16.02 -15.36 -25.48
N ALA A 108 15.61 -16.52 -24.95
CA ALA A 108 14.18 -16.83 -24.78
C ALA A 108 13.51 -16.24 -23.51
N GLN A 109 14.29 -15.77 -22.52
CA GLN A 109 13.73 -15.12 -21.31
C GLN A 109 13.67 -13.58 -21.40
N GLU A 110 14.30 -12.96 -22.40
CA GLU A 110 14.37 -11.49 -22.53
C GLU A 110 13.13 -10.91 -23.26
N GLU A 111 12.41 -11.67 -24.09
CA GLU A 111 11.25 -11.14 -24.85
C GLU A 111 9.97 -10.89 -24.02
N GLU A 112 9.86 -11.49 -22.83
CA GLU A 112 8.71 -11.27 -21.92
C GLU A 112 9.04 -10.45 -20.68
N ARG A 113 10.32 -10.34 -20.29
CA ARG A 113 10.73 -9.53 -19.15
C ARG A 113 10.75 -8.05 -19.54
N GLY A 114 10.05 -7.23 -18.75
CA GLY A 114 9.99 -5.78 -18.97
C GLY A 114 8.72 -5.27 -19.68
N LYS A 115 7.79 -6.15 -20.09
CA LYS A 115 6.44 -5.68 -20.46
C LYS A 115 5.73 -5.21 -19.20
N GLU A 116 5.26 -3.96 -19.22
CA GLU A 116 4.35 -3.45 -18.20
C GLU A 116 3.12 -4.36 -18.17
N SER A 117 2.79 -4.89 -16.99
CA SER A 117 1.65 -5.81 -16.86
C SER A 117 0.32 -5.12 -17.19
N GLY A 118 0.27 -3.79 -17.02
CA GLY A 118 -0.97 -3.03 -17.10
C GLY A 118 -1.98 -3.41 -16.02
N LEU A 119 -1.60 -4.27 -15.07
CA LEU A 119 -2.43 -4.83 -14.01
C LEU A 119 -1.81 -4.55 -12.63
N GLU A 120 -1.06 -3.46 -12.49
CA GLU A 120 -0.33 -3.14 -11.27
C GLU A 120 -1.27 -2.98 -10.07
N TRP A 121 -0.86 -3.51 -8.92
CA TRP A 121 -1.50 -3.18 -7.65
C TRP A 121 -1.02 -1.82 -7.16
N ALA A 122 -1.88 -0.81 -7.28
CA ALA A 122 -1.56 0.53 -6.80
C ALA A 122 -1.36 0.56 -5.27
N SER A 123 -0.52 1.49 -4.82
CA SER A 123 -0.38 1.80 -3.40
C SER A 123 -1.73 2.11 -2.76
N ILE A 124 -1.90 1.70 -1.51
CA ILE A 124 -3.11 1.97 -0.72
C ILE A 124 -2.83 3.06 0.32
N ASP A 125 -3.84 3.90 0.56
CA ASP A 125 -3.76 5.06 1.44
C ASP A 125 -3.78 4.67 2.93
N HIS A 126 -3.42 5.63 3.78
CA HIS A 126 -3.34 5.46 5.22
C HIS A 126 -4.71 5.68 5.87
N TYR A 127 -5.10 4.75 6.73
CA TYR A 127 -6.37 4.78 7.44
C TYR A 127 -6.50 5.95 8.42
N PRO A 128 -5.48 6.33 9.21
CA PRO A 128 -5.54 7.52 10.07
C PRO A 128 -5.89 8.81 9.32
N VAL A 129 -5.32 9.01 8.13
CA VAL A 129 -5.59 10.19 7.30
C VAL A 129 -7.06 10.21 6.88
N TRP A 130 -7.60 9.08 6.43
CA TRP A 130 -9.01 8.99 6.06
C TRP A 130 -9.96 9.29 7.24
N VAL A 131 -9.64 8.83 8.46
CA VAL A 131 -10.45 9.15 9.66
C VAL A 131 -10.45 10.65 9.95
N VAL A 132 -9.29 11.31 9.84
CA VAL A 132 -9.16 12.77 9.95
C VAL A 132 -10.05 13.45 8.92
N ASP A 133 -9.95 13.06 7.65
CA ASP A 133 -10.77 13.62 6.57
C ASP A 133 -12.29 13.48 6.85
N GLN A 134 -12.73 12.33 7.39
CA GLN A 134 -14.16 12.14 7.72
C GLN A 134 -14.64 13.11 8.80
N ILE A 135 -13.84 13.30 9.85
CA ILE A 135 -14.18 14.21 10.95
C ILE A 135 -14.11 15.66 10.47
N GLU A 136 -13.09 16.04 9.71
CA GLU A 136 -12.96 17.39 9.15
C GLU A 136 -14.10 17.73 8.18
N ASN A 137 -14.54 16.78 7.34
CA ASN A 137 -15.71 16.97 6.47
C ASN A 137 -16.98 17.26 7.28
N TYR A 138 -17.18 16.56 8.40
CA TYR A 138 -18.28 16.85 9.32
C TYR A 138 -18.15 18.24 9.94
N LEU A 139 -16.99 18.58 10.48
CA LEU A 139 -16.75 19.87 11.14
C LEU A 139 -16.84 21.06 10.18
N SER A 140 -16.56 20.84 8.90
CA SER A 140 -16.61 21.86 7.85
C SER A 140 -17.98 21.94 7.15
N ALA A 141 -18.98 21.16 7.60
CA ALA A 141 -20.30 21.16 7.01
C ALA A 141 -21.01 22.51 7.22
N GLU A 142 -21.68 22.99 6.17
CA GLU A 142 -22.42 24.25 6.20
C GLU A 142 -23.53 24.24 7.28
N PRO A 143 -23.89 25.41 7.85
CA PRO A 143 -25.04 25.50 8.76
C PRO A 143 -26.30 24.87 8.14
N GLY A 144 -26.92 23.94 8.87
CA GLY A 144 -28.07 23.17 8.40
C GLY A 144 -27.73 21.78 7.81
N GLN A 145 -26.47 21.52 7.44
CA GLN A 145 -26.00 20.19 7.01
C GLN A 145 -25.30 19.40 8.11
N GLN A 146 -24.93 20.05 9.21
CA GLN A 146 -24.13 19.46 10.29
C GLN A 146 -24.74 18.18 10.88
N GLU A 147 -26.05 18.16 11.16
CA GLU A 147 -26.71 16.97 11.72
C GLU A 147 -26.69 15.78 10.74
N MET A 148 -26.92 16.05 9.45
CA MET A 148 -26.84 15.01 8.42
C MET A 148 -25.41 14.47 8.29
N MET A 149 -24.40 15.34 8.27
CA MET A 149 -22.99 14.93 8.18
C MET A 149 -22.51 14.22 9.44
N ARG A 150 -23.01 14.61 10.62
CA ARG A 150 -22.79 13.90 11.89
C ARG A 150 -23.33 12.48 11.82
N ARG A 151 -24.58 12.31 11.40
CA ARG A 151 -25.20 10.98 11.23
C ARG A 151 -24.44 10.14 10.22
N GLU A 152 -24.00 10.72 9.12
CA GLU A 152 -23.21 10.00 8.13
C GLU A 152 -21.86 9.53 8.69
N LEU A 153 -21.19 10.37 9.48
CA LEU A 153 -19.96 10.04 10.19
C LEU A 153 -20.19 8.89 11.19
N GLU A 154 -21.23 9.00 12.03
CA GLU A 154 -21.60 7.98 13.02
C GLU A 154 -21.98 6.66 12.34
N ARG A 155 -22.83 6.71 11.31
CA ARG A 155 -23.20 5.55 10.48
C ARG A 155 -21.96 4.86 9.93
N THR A 156 -21.05 5.61 9.31
CA THR A 156 -19.83 5.07 8.71
C THR A 156 -18.89 4.45 9.75
N LEU A 157 -18.60 5.14 10.86
CA LEU A 157 -17.56 4.70 11.79
C LEU A 157 -18.06 3.73 12.87
N LEU A 158 -19.35 3.78 13.22
CA LEU A 158 -19.91 3.09 14.39
C LEU A 158 -20.92 2.00 14.03
N GLU A 159 -21.56 2.09 12.86
CA GLU A 159 -22.70 1.22 12.51
C GLU A 159 -22.39 0.31 11.32
N GLU A 160 -21.80 0.85 10.24
CA GLU A 160 -21.50 0.07 9.06
C GLU A 160 -20.37 -0.93 9.30
N PRO A 161 -20.59 -2.23 9.01
CA PRO A 161 -19.53 -3.21 9.11
C PRO A 161 -18.54 -3.03 7.96
N LEU A 162 -17.27 -3.28 8.26
CA LEU A 162 -16.22 -3.43 7.26
C LEU A 162 -16.55 -4.61 6.33
N CYS A 163 -16.18 -4.48 5.06
CA CYS A 163 -16.22 -5.60 4.11
C CYS A 163 -15.21 -6.69 4.50
N SER A 164 -14.04 -6.26 5.00
CA SER A 164 -12.94 -7.12 5.45
C SER A 164 -11.93 -6.29 6.25
N ALA A 165 -11.23 -6.92 7.19
CA ALA A 165 -10.08 -6.38 7.90
C ALA A 165 -9.04 -7.48 8.16
N THR A 166 -7.91 -7.38 7.47
CA THR A 166 -6.88 -8.43 7.49
C THR A 166 -5.55 -7.93 8.01
N VAL A 167 -4.73 -8.85 8.52
CA VAL A 167 -3.35 -8.53 8.90
C VAL A 167 -2.60 -7.96 7.69
N LYS A 168 -1.93 -6.83 7.90
CA LYS A 168 -0.91 -6.34 6.98
C LYS A 168 0.40 -7.07 7.31
N PHE A 169 0.88 -7.84 6.36
CA PHE A 169 2.19 -8.49 6.44
C PHE A 169 3.29 -7.59 5.84
N ASP A 170 4.50 -7.79 6.35
CA ASP A 170 5.73 -7.14 5.90
C ASP A 170 6.49 -8.08 4.96
N GLY A 171 6.01 -8.17 3.72
CA GLY A 171 6.65 -8.91 2.65
C GLY A 171 6.85 -8.02 1.43
N THR A 172 6.52 -8.56 0.25
CA THR A 172 6.48 -7.80 -0.99
C THR A 172 5.22 -8.11 -1.79
N CYS A 173 4.66 -7.09 -2.41
CA CYS A 173 3.50 -7.22 -3.29
C CYS A 173 3.89 -8.02 -4.54
N PHE A 174 3.27 -9.18 -4.73
CA PHE A 174 3.59 -10.12 -5.79
C PHE A 174 2.32 -10.68 -6.42
N GLY A 175 2.31 -10.77 -7.75
CA GLY A 175 1.13 -11.12 -8.53
C GLY A 175 1.32 -12.37 -9.38
N LYS A 176 0.21 -13.04 -9.68
CA LYS A 176 0.14 -14.11 -10.68
C LYS A 176 -1.00 -13.83 -11.65
N LEU A 177 -0.66 -13.80 -12.93
CA LEU A 177 -1.61 -13.66 -14.02
C LEU A 177 -2.29 -15.00 -14.32
N ASP A 178 -3.48 -14.95 -14.90
CA ASP A 178 -4.26 -16.11 -15.32
C ASP A 178 -3.60 -16.95 -16.43
N ASN A 179 -2.63 -16.38 -17.17
CA ASN A 179 -1.78 -17.12 -18.12
C ASN A 179 -0.58 -17.82 -17.44
N GLY A 180 -0.44 -17.67 -16.12
CA GLY A 180 0.62 -18.26 -15.32
C GLY A 180 1.88 -17.40 -15.17
N ASN A 181 1.96 -16.22 -15.83
CA ASN A 181 3.06 -15.30 -15.60
C ASN A 181 3.04 -14.74 -14.19
N LEU A 182 4.22 -14.60 -13.60
CA LEU A 182 4.41 -13.95 -12.31
C LEU A 182 4.77 -12.48 -12.51
N SER A 183 4.32 -11.64 -11.60
CA SER A 183 4.55 -10.19 -11.63
C SER A 183 5.10 -9.71 -10.30
N GLY A 184 6.22 -8.99 -10.36
CA GLY A 184 6.58 -8.06 -9.30
C GLY A 184 5.66 -6.84 -9.36
N ARG A 185 5.90 -5.87 -8.48
CA ARG A 185 5.05 -4.67 -8.36
C ARG A 185 4.91 -3.87 -9.66
N ARG A 186 5.95 -3.84 -10.50
CA ARG A 186 5.98 -3.02 -11.73
C ARG A 186 6.23 -3.80 -13.02
N HIS A 187 6.82 -4.99 -12.94
CA HIS A 187 7.18 -5.75 -14.13
C HIS A 187 6.82 -7.23 -13.99
N GLN A 188 6.56 -7.85 -15.14
CA GLN A 188 6.46 -9.30 -15.21
C GLN A 188 7.86 -9.92 -15.04
N VAL A 189 7.96 -10.89 -14.14
CA VAL A 189 9.19 -11.67 -13.91
C VAL A 189 9.20 -12.99 -14.70
N GLY A 190 8.06 -13.33 -15.32
CA GLY A 190 7.86 -14.48 -16.19
C GLY A 190 7.43 -15.75 -15.46
N LYS A 191 6.84 -16.71 -16.21
CA LYS A 191 6.31 -17.98 -15.67
C LYS A 191 7.36 -18.88 -15.02
N ALA A 192 8.60 -18.81 -15.49
CA ALA A 192 9.71 -19.64 -15.02
C ALA A 192 10.45 -19.04 -13.80
N CYS A 193 9.97 -17.94 -13.22
CA CYS A 193 10.58 -17.35 -12.03
C CYS A 193 10.41 -18.29 -10.83
N GLU A 194 11.52 -18.86 -10.33
CA GLU A 194 11.54 -19.78 -9.18
C GLU A 194 11.72 -19.07 -7.84
N SER A 195 12.31 -17.87 -7.86
CA SER A 195 12.49 -17.04 -6.68
C SER A 195 12.38 -15.56 -7.00
N TYR A 196 11.90 -14.78 -6.03
CA TYR A 196 11.77 -13.34 -6.08
C TYR A 196 12.23 -12.74 -4.76
N LEU A 197 13.14 -11.76 -4.79
CA LEU A 197 13.80 -11.22 -3.59
C LEU A 197 14.36 -12.33 -2.65
N LYS A 198 14.99 -13.36 -3.25
CA LYS A 198 15.54 -14.55 -2.54
C LYS A 198 14.51 -15.43 -1.83
N THR A 199 13.23 -15.26 -2.14
CA THR A 199 12.10 -16.01 -1.57
C THR A 199 11.51 -16.92 -2.64
N SER A 200 11.15 -18.14 -2.31
CA SER A 200 10.61 -19.08 -3.30
C SER A 200 9.25 -18.60 -3.84
N THR A 201 9.00 -18.76 -5.14
CA THR A 201 7.69 -18.49 -5.75
C THR A 201 6.80 -19.74 -5.84
N ALA A 202 7.23 -20.87 -5.27
CA ALA A 202 6.53 -22.15 -5.40
C ALA A 202 5.07 -22.11 -4.88
N ALA A 203 4.80 -21.32 -3.84
CA ALA A 203 3.45 -21.11 -3.32
C ALA A 203 2.49 -20.57 -4.40
N CYS A 204 2.96 -19.66 -5.26
CA CYS A 204 2.17 -19.07 -6.33
C CYS A 204 1.76 -20.10 -7.40
N LYS A 205 2.62 -21.10 -7.66
CA LYS A 205 2.41 -22.08 -8.73
C LYS A 205 1.17 -22.94 -8.49
N LYS A 206 0.81 -23.21 -7.23
CA LYS A 206 -0.34 -24.03 -6.83
C LYS A 206 -1.70 -23.40 -7.15
N CYS A 207 -1.76 -22.08 -7.30
CA CYS A 207 -3.01 -21.34 -7.44
C CYS A 207 -3.53 -21.38 -8.90
N ASN A 208 -4.78 -21.77 -9.12
CA ASN A 208 -5.41 -21.80 -10.44
C ASN A 208 -6.08 -20.45 -10.76
N ILE A 209 -5.29 -19.50 -11.27
CA ILE A 209 -5.80 -18.15 -11.59
C ILE A 209 -6.69 -18.14 -12.85
N GLU A 210 -6.55 -19.14 -13.73
CA GLU A 210 -7.46 -19.33 -14.85
C GLU A 210 -8.91 -19.56 -14.38
N LEU A 211 -9.09 -20.30 -13.28
CA LEU A 211 -10.40 -20.47 -12.65
C LEU A 211 -10.97 -19.12 -12.16
N VAL A 212 -10.13 -18.26 -11.59
CA VAL A 212 -10.54 -16.91 -11.17
C VAL A 212 -11.02 -16.10 -12.37
N ARG A 213 -10.30 -16.14 -13.49
CA ARG A 213 -10.72 -15.50 -14.75
C ARG A 213 -12.04 -16.05 -15.27
N ALA A 214 -12.22 -17.37 -15.28
CA ALA A 214 -13.44 -18.01 -15.76
C ALA A 214 -14.67 -17.60 -14.94
N GLU A 215 -14.56 -17.60 -13.60
CA GLU A 215 -15.65 -17.16 -12.73
C GLU A 215 -15.96 -15.67 -12.88
N LEU A 216 -14.92 -14.83 -12.99
CA LEU A 216 -15.12 -13.40 -13.22
C LEU A 216 -15.75 -13.13 -14.59
N SER A 217 -15.39 -13.89 -15.63
CA SER A 217 -16.04 -13.79 -16.95
C SER A 217 -17.56 -14.01 -16.84
N ARG A 218 -17.97 -15.00 -16.04
CA ARG A 218 -19.39 -15.26 -15.74
C ARG A 218 -20.05 -14.12 -14.95
N VAL A 219 -19.35 -13.51 -13.99
CA VAL A 219 -19.86 -12.38 -13.20
C VAL A 219 -20.03 -11.12 -14.06
N PHE A 220 -19.07 -10.84 -14.93
CA PHE A 220 -19.15 -9.71 -15.86
C PHE A 220 -20.14 -9.95 -17.00
N ASP A 221 -20.49 -11.21 -17.28
CA ASP A 221 -21.20 -11.64 -18.49
C ASP A 221 -20.43 -11.19 -19.75
N ALA A 222 -19.12 -11.44 -19.71
CA ALA A 222 -18.18 -11.05 -20.75
C ALA A 222 -16.98 -12.02 -20.75
N GLU A 223 -16.49 -12.39 -21.93
CA GLU A 223 -15.29 -13.22 -22.04
C GLU A 223 -14.04 -12.39 -21.74
N LEU A 224 -13.37 -12.71 -20.62
CA LEU A 224 -12.08 -12.10 -20.28
C LEU A 224 -10.95 -12.83 -21.00
N THR A 225 -10.11 -12.09 -21.73
CA THR A 225 -8.98 -12.64 -22.48
C THR A 225 -7.89 -13.19 -21.55
N PRO A 226 -7.08 -14.18 -21.97
CA PRO A 226 -5.91 -14.59 -21.21
C PRO A 226 -4.96 -13.42 -20.89
N GLY A 227 -4.43 -13.40 -19.66
CA GLY A 227 -3.57 -12.33 -19.16
C GLY A 227 -4.31 -11.06 -18.72
N SER A 228 -5.64 -11.08 -18.67
CA SER A 228 -6.46 -9.95 -18.20
C SER A 228 -6.71 -9.96 -16.69
N VAL A 229 -6.41 -11.05 -15.99
CA VAL A 229 -6.63 -11.16 -14.54
C VAL A 229 -5.31 -11.42 -13.83
N CYS A 230 -4.98 -10.56 -12.88
CA CYS A 230 -3.84 -10.75 -11.99
C CYS A 230 -4.34 -10.84 -10.54
N VAL A 231 -4.09 -11.96 -9.88
CA VAL A 231 -4.29 -12.09 -8.43
C VAL A 231 -3.03 -11.61 -7.73
N TRP A 232 -3.21 -10.76 -6.73
CA TRP A 232 -2.15 -10.16 -5.94
C TRP A 232 -2.18 -10.68 -4.50
N GLY A 233 -0.98 -10.89 -3.97
CA GLY A 233 -0.74 -11.33 -2.61
C GLY A 233 0.58 -10.81 -2.06
N GLU A 234 0.77 -11.00 -0.77
CA GLU A 234 2.02 -10.70 -0.10
C GLU A 234 2.93 -11.94 -0.16
N LEU A 235 4.07 -11.82 -0.83
CA LEU A 235 5.13 -12.82 -0.78
C LEU A 235 5.98 -12.57 0.46
N MET A 236 6.04 -13.54 1.37
CA MET A 236 6.63 -13.42 2.70
C MET A 236 8.17 -13.48 2.68
N CYS A 237 8.80 -12.42 2.15
CA CYS A 237 10.24 -12.35 1.94
C CYS A 237 11.08 -11.92 3.15
N ASN A 238 10.43 -11.55 4.26
CA ASN A 238 11.08 -11.13 5.51
C ASN A 238 10.76 -12.07 6.67
N PRO A 239 11.18 -13.36 6.62
CA PRO A 239 10.74 -14.38 7.57
C PRO A 239 11.11 -14.09 9.04
N GLY A 240 12.13 -13.26 9.29
CA GLY A 240 12.58 -12.89 10.64
C GLY A 240 11.82 -11.75 11.31
N TYR A 241 10.73 -11.26 10.70
CA TYR A 241 9.89 -10.17 11.21
C TYR A 241 8.61 -10.73 11.81
N TYR A 242 8.07 -10.09 12.85
CA TYR A 242 6.73 -10.38 13.42
C TYR A 242 6.46 -11.88 13.66
N ASP A 243 7.51 -12.61 14.04
CA ASP A 243 7.53 -14.07 14.26
C ASP A 243 6.98 -14.90 13.09
N TYR A 244 7.14 -14.45 11.85
CA TYR A 244 6.63 -15.14 10.66
C TYR A 244 7.16 -16.58 10.53
N LEU A 245 8.40 -16.84 10.91
CA LEU A 245 8.93 -18.21 10.99
C LEU A 245 8.14 -19.09 11.94
N ALA A 246 7.93 -18.64 13.19
CA ALA A 246 7.19 -19.40 14.19
C ALA A 246 5.72 -19.61 13.80
N ARG A 247 5.16 -18.68 13.02
CA ARG A 247 3.79 -18.74 12.48
C ARG A 247 3.67 -19.58 11.21
N GLY A 248 4.76 -20.15 10.69
CA GLY A 248 4.75 -20.92 9.44
C GLY A 248 4.43 -20.10 8.19
N LEU A 249 4.73 -18.79 8.23
CA LEU A 249 4.46 -17.84 7.16
C LEU A 249 5.64 -17.64 6.21
N ALA A 250 6.83 -18.18 6.52
CA ALA A 250 7.99 -18.09 5.63
C ALA A 250 7.68 -18.71 4.25
N ASP A 251 8.10 -18.03 3.18
CA ASP A 251 7.90 -18.44 1.77
C ASP A 251 6.43 -18.65 1.35
N LYS A 252 5.46 -18.15 2.13
CA LYS A 252 4.05 -18.12 1.76
C LYS A 252 3.76 -16.97 0.78
N TRP A 253 2.73 -17.17 -0.03
CA TRP A 253 2.13 -16.12 -0.85
C TRP A 253 0.67 -15.95 -0.45
N ILE A 254 0.38 -14.89 0.31
CA ILE A 254 -0.91 -14.68 0.97
C ILE A 254 -1.72 -13.69 0.15
N CYS A 255 -2.72 -14.18 -0.58
CA CYS A 255 -3.51 -13.39 -1.52
C CYS A 255 -4.43 -12.39 -0.78
N PHE A 256 -4.52 -11.15 -1.30
CA PHE A 256 -5.34 -10.08 -0.74
C PHE A 256 -6.22 -9.35 -1.76
N GLY A 257 -6.07 -9.62 -3.06
CA GLY A 257 -6.83 -8.88 -4.07
C GLY A 257 -6.62 -9.38 -5.49
N ALA A 258 -7.35 -8.80 -6.43
CA ALA A 258 -7.16 -9.04 -7.85
C ALA A 258 -7.34 -7.76 -8.67
N VAL A 259 -6.66 -7.66 -9.81
CA VAL A 259 -6.88 -6.63 -10.81
C VAL A 259 -7.35 -7.31 -12.09
N VAL A 260 -8.43 -6.79 -12.65
CA VAL A 260 -9.06 -7.28 -13.87
C VAL A 260 -9.00 -6.18 -14.91
N LYS A 261 -8.39 -6.45 -16.05
CA LYS A 261 -8.53 -5.65 -17.25
C LYS A 261 -9.80 -6.07 -17.95
N ILE A 262 -10.72 -5.13 -18.04
CA ILE A 262 -12.00 -5.31 -18.70
C ILE A 262 -11.88 -4.86 -20.17
N PRO A 263 -12.56 -5.51 -21.13
CA PRO A 263 -12.67 -5.00 -22.50
C PRO A 263 -13.16 -3.53 -22.49
N GLN A 264 -12.90 -2.75 -23.54
CA GLN A 264 -13.34 -1.34 -23.59
C GLN A 264 -14.83 -1.23 -23.20
N ALA A 265 -15.08 -0.60 -22.05
CA ALA A 265 -16.39 -0.58 -21.42
C ALA A 265 -17.30 0.43 -22.10
N GLN A 266 -18.53 0.03 -22.42
CA GLN A 266 -19.60 0.98 -22.75
C GLN A 266 -20.46 1.33 -21.53
N ASP A 267 -20.39 0.58 -20.41
CA ASP A 267 -21.13 0.88 -19.18
C ASP A 267 -20.43 0.38 -17.89
N LEU A 268 -19.63 1.25 -17.26
CA LEU A 268 -18.94 0.95 -15.99
C LEU A 268 -19.92 0.74 -14.82
N MET A 269 -21.07 1.41 -14.86
CA MET A 269 -22.07 1.33 -13.79
C MET A 269 -22.77 -0.03 -13.80
N ALA A 270 -23.05 -0.58 -14.99
CA ALA A 270 -23.58 -1.94 -15.13
C ALA A 270 -22.63 -2.98 -14.52
N TRP A 271 -21.32 -2.85 -14.74
CA TRP A 271 -20.35 -3.75 -14.13
C TRP A 271 -20.23 -3.59 -12.62
N SER A 272 -20.25 -2.36 -12.11
CA SER A 272 -20.29 -2.11 -10.66
C SER A 272 -21.49 -2.80 -10.01
N LYS A 273 -22.68 -2.65 -10.60
CA LYS A 273 -23.92 -3.30 -10.15
C LYS A 273 -23.84 -4.84 -10.20
N LYS A 274 -23.25 -5.41 -11.26
CA LYS A 274 -23.04 -6.87 -11.34
C LYS A 274 -22.10 -7.37 -10.24
N LEU A 275 -20.97 -6.72 -10.04
CA LEU A 275 -20.01 -7.07 -8.98
C LEU A 275 -20.65 -6.99 -7.59
N ASP A 276 -21.39 -5.91 -7.32
CA ASP A 276 -22.10 -5.72 -6.05
C ASP A 276 -23.18 -6.78 -5.81
N LYS A 277 -23.98 -7.10 -6.84
CA LYS A 277 -24.96 -8.20 -6.80
C LYS A 277 -24.31 -9.54 -6.43
N HIS A 278 -23.06 -9.74 -6.83
CA HIS A 278 -22.27 -10.92 -6.50
C HIS A 278 -21.44 -10.77 -5.21
N GLY A 279 -21.59 -9.67 -4.47
CA GLY A 279 -20.97 -9.45 -3.17
C GLY A 279 -19.49 -9.04 -3.22
N PHE A 280 -18.98 -8.61 -4.38
CA PHE A 280 -17.59 -8.18 -4.51
C PHE A 280 -17.40 -6.73 -4.07
N ALA A 281 -16.48 -6.51 -3.12
CA ALA A 281 -15.95 -5.19 -2.82
C ALA A 281 -14.92 -4.79 -3.88
N HIS A 282 -15.10 -3.64 -4.54
CA HIS A 282 -14.28 -3.29 -5.69
C HIS A 282 -14.06 -1.79 -5.88
N SER A 283 -13.10 -1.42 -6.72
CA SER A 283 -12.98 -0.07 -7.27
C SER A 283 -12.73 -0.12 -8.77
N ILE A 284 -13.27 0.84 -9.51
CA ILE A 284 -13.02 0.99 -10.95
C ILE A 284 -12.05 2.16 -11.13
N ALA A 285 -10.99 1.96 -11.91
CA ALA A 285 -10.05 3.03 -12.24
C ALA A 285 -10.75 4.10 -13.10
N ALA A 286 -10.32 5.37 -12.98
CA ALA A 286 -10.93 6.49 -13.72
C ALA A 286 -10.91 6.30 -15.25
N GLU A 287 -9.88 5.62 -15.77
CA GLU A 287 -9.75 5.25 -17.19
C GLU A 287 -10.76 4.17 -17.63
N GLY A 288 -11.50 3.56 -16.71
CA GLY A 288 -12.57 2.60 -16.99
C GLY A 288 -12.12 1.23 -17.49
N GLN A 289 -10.81 0.96 -17.59
CA GLN A 289 -10.30 -0.30 -18.13
C GLN A 289 -9.83 -1.31 -17.08
N LYS A 290 -9.80 -0.91 -15.81
CA LYS A 290 -9.28 -1.75 -14.71
C LYS A 290 -10.27 -1.76 -13.55
N VAL A 291 -10.62 -2.96 -13.10
CA VAL A 291 -11.35 -3.20 -11.86
C VAL A 291 -10.38 -3.80 -10.85
N ARG A 292 -10.29 -3.19 -9.67
CA ARG A 292 -9.59 -3.77 -8.52
C ARG A 292 -10.62 -4.43 -7.62
N LEU A 293 -10.47 -5.72 -7.37
CA LEU A 293 -11.25 -6.47 -6.40
C LEU A 293 -10.46 -6.52 -5.09
N PHE A 294 -11.12 -6.12 -4.02
CA PHE A 294 -10.55 -6.15 -2.67
C PHE A 294 -11.03 -7.40 -1.94
N LEU A 295 -10.24 -7.83 -0.95
CA LEU A 295 -10.64 -8.95 -0.12
C LEU A 295 -11.97 -8.64 0.57
N CYS A 296 -12.89 -9.60 0.43
CA CYS A 296 -14.25 -9.63 0.97
C CYS A 296 -14.70 -11.09 0.94
N PRO A 297 -15.84 -11.46 1.56
CA PRO A 297 -16.30 -12.85 1.57
C PRO A 297 -16.39 -13.50 0.18
N ALA A 298 -16.90 -12.77 -0.82
CA ALA A 298 -17.02 -13.27 -2.20
C ALA A 298 -15.66 -13.55 -2.85
N LEU A 299 -14.72 -12.59 -2.78
CA LEU A 299 -13.38 -12.78 -3.33
C LEU A 299 -12.61 -13.87 -2.58
N ARG A 300 -12.77 -13.96 -1.26
CA ARG A 300 -12.15 -15.01 -0.44
C ARG A 300 -12.61 -16.39 -0.90
N GLN A 301 -13.91 -16.59 -1.05
CA GLN A 301 -14.46 -17.86 -1.55
C GLN A 301 -13.89 -18.23 -2.93
N LEU A 302 -13.82 -17.25 -3.84
CA LEU A 302 -13.27 -17.46 -5.17
C LEU A 302 -11.78 -17.83 -5.13
N LEU A 303 -10.98 -17.11 -4.35
CA LEU A 303 -9.54 -17.37 -4.21
C LEU A 303 -9.28 -18.72 -3.51
N THR A 304 -10.07 -19.10 -2.51
CA THR A 304 -9.99 -20.42 -1.87
C THR A 304 -10.30 -21.53 -2.85
N LYS A 305 -11.35 -21.38 -3.67
CA LYS A 305 -11.68 -22.33 -4.75
C LYS A 305 -10.55 -22.45 -5.77
N ALA A 306 -9.80 -21.38 -6.01
CA ALA A 306 -8.60 -21.37 -6.84
C ALA A 306 -7.35 -21.95 -6.17
N GLY A 307 -7.43 -22.42 -4.92
CA GLY A 307 -6.30 -22.99 -4.20
C GLY A 307 -5.28 -21.94 -3.69
N CYS A 308 -5.71 -20.68 -3.54
CA CYS A 308 -4.88 -19.63 -2.98
C CYS A 308 -4.84 -19.68 -1.45
N ASP A 309 -3.66 -19.43 -0.88
CA ASP A 309 -3.52 -19.11 0.54
C ASP A 309 -4.04 -17.68 0.79
N ILE A 310 -4.87 -17.51 1.82
CA ILE A 310 -5.50 -16.24 2.18
C ILE A 310 -5.42 -16.09 3.69
N THR A 311 -5.16 -14.88 4.17
CA THR A 311 -5.16 -14.59 5.61
C THR A 311 -6.56 -14.64 6.19
N ASP A 312 -6.67 -15.05 7.44
CA ASP A 312 -7.91 -14.92 8.21
C ASP A 312 -8.38 -13.46 8.28
N ASP A 313 -9.69 -13.30 8.31
CA ASP A 313 -10.36 -12.01 8.46
C ASP A 313 -10.67 -11.75 9.94
N ALA A 314 -10.51 -10.52 10.38
CA ALA A 314 -11.28 -10.10 11.55
C ALA A 314 -12.76 -10.10 11.13
N GLN A 315 -13.62 -10.68 11.97
CA GLN A 315 -15.07 -10.76 11.72
C GLN A 315 -15.67 -9.38 11.36
N GLN A 316 -16.85 -9.37 10.73
CA GLN A 316 -17.61 -8.16 10.35
C GLN A 316 -17.79 -7.20 11.55
N ALA A 317 -16.79 -6.33 11.74
CA ALA A 317 -16.71 -5.35 12.79
C ALA A 317 -16.87 -3.96 12.18
N THR A 318 -17.37 -3.02 12.96
CA THR A 318 -17.37 -1.61 12.59
C THR A 318 -15.97 -1.03 12.80
N HIS A 319 -15.71 0.14 12.21
CA HIS A 319 -14.42 0.80 12.30
C HIS A 319 -13.94 0.98 13.76
N ALA A 320 -14.80 1.52 14.63
CA ALA A 320 -14.46 1.73 16.04
C ALA A 320 -14.19 0.41 16.79
N LYS A 321 -14.99 -0.63 16.53
CA LYS A 321 -14.81 -1.95 17.15
C LYS A 321 -13.48 -2.60 16.73
N LEU A 322 -13.14 -2.53 15.44
CA LEU A 322 -11.87 -3.05 14.95
C LEU A 322 -10.68 -2.30 15.56
N VAL A 323 -10.75 -0.97 15.63
CA VAL A 323 -9.67 -0.16 16.24
C VAL A 323 -9.45 -0.59 17.69
N ALA A 324 -10.53 -0.70 18.48
CA ALA A 324 -10.44 -1.15 19.86
C ALA A 324 -9.85 -2.57 19.99
N SER A 325 -10.27 -3.52 19.15
CA SER A 325 -9.81 -4.90 19.24
C SER A 325 -8.36 -5.10 18.79
N MET A 326 -7.89 -4.31 17.83
CA MET A 326 -6.54 -4.46 17.24
C MET A 326 -5.48 -3.60 17.94
N ALA A 327 -5.88 -2.58 18.69
CA ALA A 327 -4.97 -1.60 19.29
C ALA A 327 -3.84 -2.21 20.11
N LYS A 328 -4.18 -3.18 20.99
CA LYS A 328 -3.18 -3.83 21.85
C LYS A 328 -2.12 -4.57 21.02
N SER A 329 -2.55 -5.36 20.04
CA SER A 329 -1.66 -6.14 19.15
C SER A 329 -0.74 -5.22 18.34
N LEU A 330 -1.29 -4.13 17.78
CA LEU A 330 -0.52 -3.16 17.02
C LEU A 330 0.47 -2.37 17.89
N ALA A 331 0.05 -1.90 19.06
CA ALA A 331 0.93 -1.19 19.99
C ALA A 331 2.10 -2.09 20.46
N ALA A 332 1.84 -3.38 20.66
CA ALA A 332 2.85 -4.38 21.01
C ALA A 332 3.76 -4.77 19.83
N GLY A 333 3.40 -4.42 18.59
CA GLY A 333 4.19 -4.79 17.41
C GLY A 333 4.11 -6.25 17.04
N GLU A 334 3.02 -6.93 17.37
CA GLU A 334 2.79 -8.33 16.99
C GLU A 334 2.60 -8.49 15.47
N ASN A 335 2.08 -7.44 14.82
CA ASN A 335 1.87 -7.37 13.39
C ASN A 335 2.30 -5.99 12.86
N GLU A 336 2.64 -5.90 11.57
CA GLU A 336 3.00 -4.63 10.93
C GLU A 336 1.83 -3.64 10.92
N GLY A 337 0.62 -4.16 10.65
CA GLY A 337 -0.58 -3.36 10.55
C GLY A 337 -1.81 -4.19 10.24
N ILE A 338 -2.87 -3.48 9.85
CA ILE A 338 -4.14 -4.01 9.37
C ILE A 338 -4.49 -3.32 8.06
N VAL A 339 -5.07 -4.07 7.13
CA VAL A 339 -5.65 -3.57 5.89
C VAL A 339 -7.17 -3.67 6.02
N LEU A 340 -7.86 -2.53 5.87
CA LEU A 340 -9.29 -2.40 6.01
C LEU A 340 -9.91 -2.22 4.62
N VAL A 341 -10.99 -2.93 4.35
CA VAL A 341 -11.84 -2.77 3.18
C VAL A 341 -13.23 -2.40 3.64
N PHE A 342 -13.77 -1.29 3.13
CA PHE A 342 -15.08 -0.78 3.49
C PHE A 342 -15.76 -0.14 2.30
N ARG A 343 -17.10 -0.10 2.31
CA ARG A 343 -17.88 0.45 1.20
C ARG A 343 -17.66 1.96 1.09
N ARG A 344 -17.77 2.47 -0.14
CA ARG A 344 -17.80 3.90 -0.44
C ARG A 344 -18.92 4.14 -1.46
N GLY A 345 -19.93 4.92 -1.09
CA GLY A 345 -21.06 5.21 -1.96
C GLY A 345 -21.83 3.96 -2.42
N ASP A 346 -22.39 4.02 -3.63
CA ASP A 346 -23.33 3.03 -4.15
C ASP A 346 -22.67 1.87 -4.91
N PHE A 347 -23.44 0.80 -5.11
CA PHE A 347 -23.12 -0.33 -6.00
C PHE A 347 -21.81 -1.05 -5.67
N GLY A 348 -21.56 -1.33 -4.39
CA GLY A 348 -20.45 -2.19 -3.95
C GLY A 348 -19.05 -1.60 -4.15
N GLN A 349 -18.96 -0.34 -4.58
CA GLN A 349 -17.70 0.39 -4.59
C GLN A 349 -17.13 0.41 -3.16
N ALA A 350 -15.83 0.24 -3.06
CA ALA A 350 -15.13 0.13 -1.80
C ALA A 350 -13.82 0.91 -1.82
N SER A 351 -13.36 1.24 -0.62
CA SER A 351 -12.05 1.77 -0.33
C SER A 351 -11.21 0.71 0.37
N ILE A 352 -9.90 0.79 0.16
CA ILE A 352 -8.90 -0.01 0.88
C ILE A 352 -7.92 0.94 1.56
N ARG A 353 -7.65 0.71 2.85
CA ARG A 353 -6.76 1.54 3.68
C ARG A 353 -5.89 0.67 4.56
N LYS A 354 -4.72 1.17 4.96
CA LYS A 354 -3.83 0.49 5.91
C LYS A 354 -3.67 1.29 7.20
N TRP A 355 -3.68 0.61 8.34
CA TRP A 355 -3.33 1.15 9.64
C TRP A 355 -2.13 0.37 10.19
N LYS A 356 -1.01 1.03 10.46
CA LYS A 356 0.22 0.36 10.92
C LYS A 356 0.55 0.71 12.35
N ASN A 357 1.42 -0.11 12.95
CA ASN A 357 2.03 0.18 14.25
C ASN A 357 2.99 1.38 14.16
N SER A 358 3.51 1.84 15.30
CA SER A 358 4.39 3.02 15.37
C SER A 358 5.76 2.82 14.73
N ALA A 359 6.19 1.57 14.51
CA ALA A 359 7.44 1.23 13.87
C ALA A 359 7.39 1.33 12.34
N GLU A 360 6.27 1.81 11.77
CA GLU A 360 6.25 2.29 10.40
C GLU A 360 7.42 3.27 10.20
N GLY A 361 8.22 3.02 9.16
CA GLY A 361 9.40 3.83 8.90
C GLY A 361 9.06 5.30 8.69
N GLN A 362 10.11 6.13 8.64
CA GLN A 362 10.02 7.47 8.04
C GLN A 362 9.23 8.52 8.84
N GLY A 363 8.93 8.24 10.11
CA GLY A 363 8.17 9.18 10.95
C GLY A 363 6.71 9.33 10.51
N VAL A 364 6.22 8.46 9.62
CA VAL A 364 4.84 8.46 9.12
C VAL A 364 3.85 8.27 10.27
N SER A 365 4.15 7.36 11.21
CA SER A 365 3.37 7.17 12.43
C SER A 365 3.27 8.44 13.28
N LYS A 366 4.38 9.17 13.43
CA LYS A 366 4.41 10.47 14.14
C LYS A 366 3.52 11.51 13.46
N LYS A 367 3.61 11.64 12.12
CA LYS A 367 2.75 12.55 11.35
C LYS A 367 1.26 12.20 11.53
N HIS A 368 0.90 10.92 11.46
CA HIS A 368 -0.48 10.50 11.71
C HIS A 368 -0.94 10.84 13.13
N ALA A 369 -0.09 10.65 14.14
CA ALA A 369 -0.42 11.03 15.51
C ALA A 369 -0.64 12.54 15.64
N GLU A 370 0.16 13.37 14.98
CA GLU A 370 0.00 14.82 14.95
C GLU A 370 -1.31 15.25 14.27
N GLN A 371 -1.64 14.65 13.12
CA GLN A 371 -2.91 14.90 12.42
C GLN A 371 -4.13 14.47 13.23
N LEU A 372 -4.08 13.31 13.90
CA LEU A 372 -5.18 12.87 14.77
C LEU A 372 -5.33 13.80 15.98
N LYS A 373 -4.21 14.27 16.56
CA LYS A 373 -4.23 15.22 17.68
C LYS A 373 -4.79 16.59 17.30
N SER A 374 -4.58 17.05 16.06
CA SER A 374 -5.11 18.35 15.64
C SER A 374 -6.63 18.41 15.62
N LEU A 375 -7.31 17.25 15.55
CA LEU A 375 -8.76 17.16 15.69
C LEU A 375 -9.27 17.56 17.07
N LYS A 376 -8.45 17.40 18.13
CA LYS A 376 -8.85 17.60 19.53
C LYS A 376 -10.15 16.86 19.88
N ALA A 377 -10.18 15.56 19.58
CA ALA A 377 -11.41 14.76 19.64
C ALA A 377 -12.11 14.77 21.01
N ARG A 378 -11.35 14.88 22.12
CA ARG A 378 -11.90 15.04 23.47
C ARG A 378 -12.62 16.37 23.68
N ASP A 379 -12.03 17.47 23.24
CA ASP A 379 -12.67 18.80 23.30
C ASP A 379 -13.98 18.79 22.48
N LEU A 380 -13.98 18.17 21.29
CA LEU A 380 -15.18 18.02 20.47
C LEU A 380 -16.26 17.16 21.13
N GLN A 381 -15.86 16.10 21.84
CA GLN A 381 -16.75 15.26 22.62
C GLN A 381 -17.39 16.05 23.78
N ASP A 382 -16.59 16.81 24.53
CA ASP A 382 -17.06 17.60 25.68
C ASP A 382 -18.03 18.70 25.27
N LEU A 383 -17.87 19.23 24.04
CA LEU A 383 -18.81 20.16 23.41
C LEU A 383 -20.06 19.49 22.83
N GLY A 384 -20.18 18.16 22.89
CA GLY A 384 -21.28 17.38 22.32
C GLY A 384 -21.29 17.30 20.80
N MET A 385 -20.20 17.71 20.14
CA MET A 385 -20.04 17.71 18.68
C MET A 385 -19.60 16.34 18.13
N LEU A 386 -18.98 15.50 18.95
CA LEU A 386 -18.49 14.19 18.53
C LEU A 386 -19.01 13.07 19.44
N ASP A 387 -19.42 11.94 18.85
CA ASP A 387 -19.80 10.76 19.62
C ASP A 387 -18.59 10.25 20.46
N PRO A 388 -18.77 9.95 21.77
CA PRO A 388 -17.69 9.47 22.63
C PRO A 388 -16.90 8.28 22.07
N ARG A 389 -17.57 7.38 21.35
CA ARG A 389 -16.93 6.19 20.75
C ARG A 389 -15.99 6.55 19.60
N ILE A 390 -16.31 7.61 18.84
CA ILE A 390 -15.42 8.13 17.79
C ILE A 390 -14.21 8.80 18.45
N ALA A 391 -14.42 9.59 19.51
CA ALA A 391 -13.32 10.20 20.26
C ALA A 391 -12.38 9.13 20.85
N ASP A 392 -12.93 8.08 21.46
CA ASP A 392 -12.16 6.92 21.96
C ASP A 392 -11.37 6.22 20.84
N MET A 393 -11.99 6.05 19.67
CA MET A 393 -11.32 5.49 18.49
C MET A 393 -10.11 6.35 18.08
N VAL A 394 -10.26 7.67 17.99
CA VAL A 394 -9.18 8.60 17.63
C VAL A 394 -8.04 8.55 18.65
N GLU A 395 -8.36 8.60 19.94
CA GLU A 395 -7.35 8.51 21.01
C GLU A 395 -6.60 7.16 20.98
N THR A 396 -7.32 6.07 20.72
CA THR A 396 -6.72 4.75 20.57
C THR A 396 -5.74 4.72 19.39
N MET A 397 -6.09 5.32 18.26
CA MET A 397 -5.20 5.41 17.09
C MET A 397 -3.97 6.27 17.38
N ILE A 398 -4.11 7.37 18.13
CA ILE A 398 -2.98 8.19 18.59
C ILE A 398 -2.05 7.33 19.46
N GLN A 399 -2.59 6.61 20.44
CA GLN A 399 -1.79 5.76 21.33
C GLN A 399 -0.99 4.69 20.56
N VAL A 400 -1.62 4.02 19.60
CA VAL A 400 -0.93 3.03 18.74
C VAL A 400 0.18 3.69 17.93
N ALA A 401 -0.08 4.86 17.34
CA ALA A 401 0.91 5.58 16.54
C ALA A 401 2.11 6.08 17.37
N GLN A 402 1.91 6.28 18.68
CA GLN A 402 2.95 6.75 19.61
C GLN A 402 3.58 5.65 20.46
N ALA A 403 3.07 4.42 20.39
CA ALA A 403 3.57 3.31 21.20
C ALA A 403 5.06 3.08 20.97
N ALA A 404 5.80 2.70 22.00
CA ALA A 404 7.18 2.28 21.87
C ALA A 404 7.23 0.84 21.33
N THR A 405 6.97 0.68 20.04
CA THR A 405 6.92 -0.64 19.41
C THR A 405 8.33 -1.10 19.05
N ALA A 406 8.83 -2.11 19.76
CA ALA A 406 10.01 -2.84 19.33
C ALA A 406 9.59 -3.82 18.24
N VAL A 407 9.95 -3.57 16.97
CA VAL A 407 9.80 -4.62 15.96
C VAL A 407 10.67 -5.79 16.39
N PRO A 408 10.12 -7.00 16.56
CA PRO A 408 10.90 -8.20 16.75
C PRO A 408 11.68 -8.44 15.46
N LYS A 409 12.81 -7.75 15.29
CA LYS A 409 13.81 -8.10 14.30
C LYS A 409 14.71 -9.06 15.03
N LEU A 410 14.54 -10.35 14.78
CA LEU A 410 15.68 -11.24 14.88
C LEU A 410 16.69 -10.64 13.92
N GLY A 411 17.68 -9.92 14.47
CA GLY A 411 18.74 -9.32 13.66
C GLY A 411 19.22 -10.39 12.70
N ARG A 412 19.63 -10.01 11.48
CA ARG A 412 20.29 -10.91 10.53
C ARG A 412 21.62 -11.42 11.12
N LYS A 413 21.61 -12.06 12.28
CA LYS A 413 22.57 -13.09 12.64
C LYS A 413 22.41 -14.07 11.50
N LYS A 414 23.45 -14.19 10.67
CA LYS A 414 23.57 -15.25 9.68
C LYS A 414 23.17 -16.53 10.42
N LEU A 415 21.95 -17.02 10.21
CA LEU A 415 21.61 -18.37 10.63
C LEU A 415 22.70 -19.21 9.93
N PRO A 416 23.54 -19.93 10.67
CA PRO A 416 24.51 -20.81 10.04
C PRO A 416 23.69 -21.69 9.11
N LEU A 417 24.05 -21.69 7.82
CA LEU A 417 23.48 -22.52 6.76
C LEU A 417 23.77 -24.02 6.97
N ALA A 418 23.83 -24.45 8.24
CA ALA A 418 24.08 -25.81 8.63
C ALA A 418 22.73 -26.57 8.63
N ASN A 419 22.56 -27.39 7.59
CA ASN A 419 21.73 -28.60 7.60
C ASN A 419 20.21 -28.44 7.53
N ALA A 420 19.70 -27.63 6.60
CA ALA A 420 18.38 -27.90 6.04
C ALA A 420 18.51 -28.88 4.86
N ASN A 421 18.73 -30.16 5.16
CA ASN A 421 18.33 -31.23 4.26
C ASN A 421 16.83 -31.44 4.51
N ILE A 422 16.00 -30.86 3.63
CA ILE A 422 14.61 -31.27 3.41
C ILE A 422 14.54 -31.80 1.99
#